data_AF-A0A0Q9EMP6-F1
#
_entry.id   AF-A0A0Q9EMP6-F1
#
_cell.length_a   1.000
_cell.length_b   1.000
_cell.length_c   1.000
_cell.angle_alpha   90.00
_cell.angle_beta   90.00
_cell.angle_gamma   90.00
#
_symmetry.space_group_name_H-M   'P 1'
#
loop_
_entity.id
_entity.type
_entity.pdbx_description
1 polymer ?
#
loop_
_entity_poly.entity_id
_entity_poly.type
_entity_poly.pdbx_seq_one_letter_code
_entity_poly.pdbx_strand_id
1 'polypeptide(L)'
;MTYEYVKDVTDKKISKLDNPVAAEATLQTIDTLCTETEPVNGDQVNQWLLILKQNGIVAQKWATSANGIEIYPSGKRSEDRLGITVCDGTVTAINAWKSAH
;
A
#
# COMPACT_ATOMS: atom_id res chain seq x y z
N MET A 1 -2.59 13.26 -15.71
CA MET A 1 -2.19 11.84 -15.87
C MET A 1 -2.29 11.24 -14.48
N THR A 2 -3.00 10.13 -14.35
CA THR A 2 -3.23 9.50 -13.05
C THR A 2 -2.03 8.67 -12.63
N TYR A 3 -1.99 8.18 -11.39
CA TYR A 3 -0.94 7.28 -10.95
C TYR A 3 -0.94 5.98 -11.77
N GLU A 4 0.25 5.42 -12.00
CA GLU A 4 0.44 4.06 -12.47
C GLU A 4 0.54 3.11 -11.28
N TYR A 5 -0.14 1.96 -11.35
CA TYR A 5 -0.02 0.90 -10.36
C TYR A 5 0.85 -0.25 -10.87
N VAL A 6 1.81 -0.69 -10.05
CA VAL A 6 2.70 -1.81 -10.33
C VAL A 6 2.62 -2.84 -9.20
N LYS A 7 2.25 -4.09 -9.50
CA LYS A 7 2.22 -5.21 -8.54
C LYS A 7 3.50 -6.04 -8.64
N ASP A 8 4.53 -5.66 -7.87
CA ASP A 8 5.79 -6.43 -7.76
C ASP A 8 5.76 -7.51 -6.67
N VAL A 9 4.77 -7.44 -5.77
CA VAL A 9 4.54 -8.45 -4.76
C VAL A 9 3.96 -9.72 -5.39
N THR A 10 4.64 -10.84 -5.19
CA THR A 10 4.21 -12.13 -5.72
C THR A 10 3.01 -12.70 -4.93
N ASP A 11 2.09 -13.39 -5.60
CA ASP A 11 0.97 -14.09 -4.96
C ASP A 11 1.42 -15.08 -3.87
N LYS A 12 2.61 -15.68 -4.04
CA LYS A 12 3.23 -16.58 -3.03
C LYS A 12 3.54 -15.87 -1.70
N LYS A 13 3.81 -14.56 -1.71
CA LYS A 13 4.01 -13.79 -0.46
C LYS A 13 2.67 -13.48 0.19
N ILE A 14 1.67 -13.13 -0.62
CA ILE A 14 0.32 -12.82 -0.16
C ILE A 14 -0.35 -14.04 0.46
N SER A 15 -0.18 -15.23 -0.14
CA SER A 15 -0.76 -16.49 0.37
C SER A 15 -0.19 -16.97 1.71
N LYS A 16 0.91 -16.36 2.19
CA LYS A 16 1.51 -16.65 3.50
C LYS A 16 1.00 -15.77 4.64
N LEU A 17 0.18 -14.77 4.32
CA LEU A 17 -0.49 -13.93 5.30
C LEU A 17 -1.60 -14.72 6.01
N ASP A 18 -1.99 -14.27 7.19
CA ASP A 18 -3.08 -14.91 7.93
C ASP A 18 -4.44 -14.60 7.29
N ASN A 19 -4.58 -13.44 6.63
CA ASN A 19 -5.73 -13.10 5.80
C ASN A 19 -5.33 -12.62 4.39
N PRO A 20 -5.02 -13.55 3.47
CA PRO A 20 -4.67 -13.22 2.09
C PRO A 20 -5.78 -12.50 1.32
N VAL A 21 -7.05 -12.77 1.66
CA VAL A 21 -8.22 -12.16 1.01
C VAL A 21 -8.27 -10.66 1.30
N ALA A 22 -8.08 -10.26 2.56
CA ALA A 22 -8.02 -8.84 2.92
C ALA A 22 -6.83 -8.12 2.26
N ALA A 23 -5.69 -8.82 2.12
CA ALA A 23 -4.53 -8.28 1.44
C ALA A 23 -4.79 -8.02 -0.06
N GLU A 24 -5.33 -8.99 -0.79
CA GLU A 24 -5.71 -8.79 -2.21
C GLU A 24 -6.75 -7.70 -2.38
N ALA A 25 -7.79 -7.67 -1.53
CA ALA A 25 -8.81 -6.63 -1.57
C ALA A 25 -8.22 -5.22 -1.35
N THR A 26 -7.22 -5.12 -0.46
CA THR A 26 -6.49 -3.86 -0.22
C THR A 26 -5.68 -3.45 -1.46
N LEU A 27 -4.95 -4.39 -2.09
CA LEU A 27 -4.19 -4.12 -3.31
C LEU A 27 -5.08 -3.71 -4.49
N GLN A 28 -6.23 -4.37 -4.66
CA GLN A 28 -7.21 -4.01 -5.69
C GLN A 28 -7.80 -2.61 -5.45
N THR A 29 -8.02 -2.25 -4.19
CA THR A 29 -8.47 -0.89 -3.83
C THR A 29 -7.39 0.14 -4.19
N ILE A 30 -6.12 -0.15 -3.91
CA ILE A 30 -5.00 0.74 -4.26
C ILE A 30 -4.86 0.90 -5.78
N ASP A 31 -5.00 -0.17 -6.55
CA ASP A 31 -5.02 -0.14 -8.01
C ASP A 31 -6.11 0.82 -8.51
N THR A 32 -7.34 0.65 -8.00
CA THR A 32 -8.47 1.55 -8.33
C THR A 32 -8.14 3.00 -8.01
N LEU A 33 -7.61 3.28 -6.82
CA LEU A 33 -7.24 4.64 -6.40
C LEU A 33 -6.14 5.25 -7.26
N CYS A 34 -5.23 4.44 -7.82
CA CYS A 34 -4.23 4.94 -8.77
C CYS A 34 -4.90 5.50 -10.02
N THR A 35 -5.96 4.86 -10.51
CA THR A 35 -6.73 5.32 -11.68
C THR A 35 -7.60 6.56 -11.42
N GLU A 36 -7.85 6.89 -10.16
CA GLU A 36 -8.71 8.01 -9.75
C GLU A 36 -7.92 9.24 -9.27
N THR A 37 -6.61 9.10 -9.07
CA THR A 37 -5.79 10.11 -8.42
C THR A 37 -4.73 10.66 -9.37
N GLU A 38 -4.64 11.98 -9.45
CA GLU A 38 -3.52 12.66 -10.11
C GLU A 38 -2.36 12.95 -9.13
N PRO A 39 -1.09 12.69 -9.50
CA PRO A 39 0.04 12.99 -8.65
C PRO A 39 0.22 14.48 -8.37
N VAL A 40 0.50 14.84 -7.13
CA VAL A 40 0.90 16.21 -6.79
C VAL A 40 2.38 16.45 -7.11
N ASN A 41 2.69 17.68 -7.52
CA ASN A 41 4.06 18.18 -7.56
C ASN A 41 4.51 18.45 -6.12
N GLY A 42 5.10 17.45 -5.46
CA GLY A 42 5.54 17.55 -4.07
C GLY A 42 5.48 16.21 -3.35
N ASP A 43 5.01 16.23 -2.11
CA ASP A 43 5.01 15.06 -1.23
C ASP A 43 3.86 14.08 -1.57
N GLN A 44 4.13 13.21 -2.55
CA GLN A 44 3.22 12.15 -2.97
C GLN A 44 2.98 11.12 -1.87
N VAL A 45 3.92 10.92 -0.93
CA VAL A 45 3.74 9.97 0.17
C VAL A 45 2.67 10.47 1.13
N ASN A 46 2.70 11.75 1.50
CA ASN A 46 1.65 12.35 2.33
C ASN A 46 0.30 12.42 1.60
N GLN A 47 0.29 12.65 0.28
CA GLN A 47 -0.93 12.52 -0.54
C GLN A 47 -1.53 11.12 -0.37
N TRP A 48 -0.72 10.07 -0.54
CA TRP A 48 -1.19 8.68 -0.44
C TRP A 48 -1.60 8.27 0.97
N LEU A 49 -0.91 8.72 2.02
CA LEU A 49 -1.34 8.48 3.40
C LEU A 49 -2.73 9.08 3.67
N LEU A 50 -3.03 10.26 3.12
CA LEU A 50 -4.35 10.88 3.23
C LEU A 50 -5.42 10.08 2.46
N ILE A 51 -5.13 9.70 1.21
CA ILE A 51 -6.06 8.92 0.36
C ILE A 51 -6.40 7.59 1.01
N LEU A 52 -5.39 6.84 1.48
CA LEU A 52 -5.59 5.57 2.16
C LEU A 52 -6.48 5.72 3.40
N LYS A 53 -6.22 6.76 4.21
CA LYS A 53 -7.04 7.07 5.38
C LYS A 53 -8.49 7.41 5.01
N GLN A 54 -8.72 8.18 3.95
CA GLN A 54 -10.06 8.54 3.47
C GLN A 54 -10.85 7.31 3.00
N ASN A 55 -10.15 6.27 2.53
CA ASN A 55 -10.72 5.00 2.10
C ASN A 55 -10.74 3.93 3.21
N GLY A 56 -10.47 4.31 4.47
CA GLY A 56 -10.51 3.39 5.60
C GLY A 56 -9.34 2.39 5.67
N ILE A 57 -8.32 2.55 4.82
CA ILE A 57 -7.12 1.71 4.84
C ILE A 57 -6.16 2.26 5.90
N VAL A 58 -5.83 1.41 6.86
CA VAL A 58 -4.87 1.74 7.91
C VAL A 58 -3.46 1.62 7.33
N ALA A 59 -2.71 2.72 7.35
CA ALA A 59 -1.36 2.79 6.83
C ALA A 59 -0.50 3.78 7.63
N GLN A 60 0.82 3.66 7.51
CA GLN A 60 1.78 4.61 8.07
C GLN A 60 3.01 4.74 7.17
N LYS A 61 3.76 5.84 7.37
CA LYS A 61 5.06 5.99 6.71
C LYS A 61 5.98 4.86 7.13
N TRP A 62 6.60 4.19 6.17
CA TRP A 62 7.64 3.21 6.47
C TRP A 62 8.92 3.94 6.87
N ALA A 63 9.27 3.86 8.16
CA ALA A 63 10.32 4.67 8.79
C ALA A 63 11.69 4.62 8.08
N THR A 64 12.06 3.48 7.51
CA THR A 64 13.37 3.28 6.87
C THR A 64 13.38 3.59 5.37
N SER A 65 12.26 4.07 4.81
CA SER A 65 12.13 4.34 3.38
C SER A 65 11.69 5.80 3.14
N ALA A 66 12.32 6.48 2.18
CA ALA A 66 11.92 7.82 1.75
C ALA A 66 10.51 7.81 1.13
N ASN A 67 10.19 6.78 0.35
CA ASN A 67 8.96 6.69 -0.45
C ASN A 67 8.01 5.57 0.00
N GLY A 68 8.39 4.82 1.03
CA GLY A 68 7.64 3.65 1.49
C GLY A 68 6.46 3.99 2.40
N ILE A 69 5.38 3.23 2.24
CA ILE A 69 4.22 3.19 3.11
C ILE A 69 4.00 1.74 3.53
N GLU A 70 3.81 1.52 4.83
CA GLU A 70 3.40 0.25 5.41
C GLU A 70 1.88 0.25 5.62
N ILE A 71 1.22 -0.80 5.17
CA ILE A 71 -0.23 -0.95 5.15
C ILE A 71 -0.63 -2.16 5.99
N TYR A 72 -1.75 -2.02 6.69
CA TYR A 72 -2.33 -3.01 7.58
C TYR A 72 -3.64 -3.52 6.99
N PRO A 73 -3.60 -4.52 6.09
CA PRO A 73 -4.79 -4.94 5.32
C PRO A 73 -5.93 -5.45 6.21
N SER A 74 -5.60 -6.03 7.37
CA SER A 74 -6.56 -6.51 8.36
C SER A 74 -6.63 -5.63 9.63
N GLY A 75 -6.14 -4.39 9.54
CA GLY A 75 -6.11 -3.42 10.64
C GLY A 75 -4.89 -3.50 11.56
N LYS A 76 -4.71 -2.48 12.41
CA LYS A 76 -3.45 -2.22 13.15
C LYS A 76 -3.00 -3.32 14.13
N ARG A 77 -3.92 -4.18 14.56
CA ARG A 77 -3.65 -5.29 15.50
C ARG A 77 -3.32 -6.61 14.81
N SER A 78 -3.51 -6.70 13.50
CA SER A 78 -3.08 -7.86 12.71
C SER A 78 -1.56 -7.87 12.60
N GLU A 79 -0.96 -9.03 12.39
CA GLU A 79 0.45 -9.17 12.01
C GLU A 79 0.69 -8.96 10.52
N ASP A 80 -0.35 -9.06 9.69
CA ASP A 80 -0.24 -8.93 8.24
C ASP A 80 0.18 -7.51 7.85
N ARG A 81 1.15 -7.42 6.94
CA ARG A 81 1.65 -6.16 6.38
C ARG A 81 1.73 -6.25 4.87
N LEU A 82 1.40 -5.13 4.24
CA LEU A 82 1.72 -4.83 2.85
C LEU A 82 2.67 -3.63 2.81
N GLY A 83 3.58 -3.62 1.85
CA GLY A 83 4.48 -2.51 1.61
C GLY A 83 4.27 -1.96 0.22
N ILE A 84 4.08 -0.65 0.12
CA ILE A 84 4.07 0.08 -1.16
C ILE A 84 5.17 1.15 -1.17
N THR A 85 5.61 1.54 -2.36
CA THR A 85 6.38 2.76 -2.59
C THR A 85 5.62 3.69 -3.50
N VAL A 86 5.76 5.00 -3.29
CA VAL A 86 5.13 6.04 -4.10
C VAL A 86 6.22 6.99 -4.61
N CYS A 87 6.44 7.07 -5.91
CA CYS A 87 7.44 7.94 -6.51
C CYS A 87 7.06 8.31 -7.94
N ASP A 88 7.23 9.58 -8.31
CA ASP A 88 7.11 10.07 -9.69
C ASP A 88 5.81 9.66 -10.42
N GLY A 89 4.70 9.59 -9.69
CA GLY A 89 3.42 9.18 -10.26
C GLY A 89 3.23 7.67 -10.39
N THR A 90 4.09 6.85 -9.78
CA THR A 90 3.94 5.39 -9.72
C THR A 90 3.77 4.93 -8.28
N VAL A 91 2.83 4.00 -8.08
CA VAL A 91 2.66 3.23 -6.84
C VAL A 91 3.02 1.78 -7.09
N THR A 92 4.02 1.29 -6.35
CA THR A 92 4.48 -0.10 -6.49
C THR A 92 4.20 -0.88 -5.22
N ALA A 93 3.45 -1.97 -5.31
CA ALA A 93 3.32 -2.92 -4.21
C ALA A 93 4.55 -3.84 -4.18
N ILE A 94 5.45 -3.60 -3.23
CA ILE A 94 6.79 -4.20 -3.20
C ILE A 94 6.90 -5.44 -2.31
N ASN A 95 6.01 -5.58 -1.31
CA ASN A 95 6.13 -6.68 -0.36
C ASN A 95 4.83 -7.03 0.36
N ALA A 96 4.76 -8.27 0.84
CA ALA A 96 3.76 -8.76 1.79
C ALA A 96 4.50 -9.64 2.81
N TRP A 97 4.27 -9.41 4.11
CA TRP A 97 4.92 -10.15 5.18
C TRP A 97 4.08 -10.15 6.46
N LYS A 98 4.43 -11.04 7.39
CA LYS A 98 3.92 -11.01 8.76
C LYS A 98 4.96 -10.36 9.67
N SER A 99 4.56 -9.30 10.37
CA SER A 99 5.39 -8.66 11.38
C SER A 99 5.15 -9.35 12.71
N ALA A 100 6.19 -9.96 13.27
CA ALA A 100 6.17 -10.29 14.69
C ALA A 100 6.13 -8.97 15.47
N HIS A 101 5.17 -8.83 16.37
CA HIS A 101 5.13 -7.72 17.32
C HIS A 101 6.20 -7.89 18.40
#